data_AF-A0A1F5AI96-F1
#
_entry.id   AF-A0A1F5AI96-F1
#
_cell.length_a   1.000
_cell.length_b   1.000
_cell.length_c   1.000
_cell.angle_alpha   90.00
_cell.angle_beta   90.00
_cell.angle_gamma   90.00
#
_symmetry.space_group_name_H-M   'P 1'
#
loop_
_entity.id
_entity.type
_entity.pdbx_description
1 polymer ?
#
loop_
_entity_poly.entity_id
_entity_poly.type
_entity_poly.pdbx_seq_one_letter_code
_entity_poly.pdbx_strand_id
1 'polypeptide(L)'
;MNKKLTLCALAVLILASAAFSQGFAYVGAQKCQICHKTEKQGQQYALWEATKHAKSFTALTSPEAAKACQALGVEKPADDPRCLKCHAPLAEKAPELKAEGVSCEVCHGPGSEYKKLAVMKDKAEATKNGLILYGSPDAIKAHCLKCHENPHGKPFDFAAAWEKIKHPVPGK
;
A
#
# COMPACT_ATOMS: atom_id res chain seq x y z
N MET A 1 -30.95 -25.97 57.62
CA MET A 1 -29.50 -26.10 57.31
C MET A 1 -29.34 -27.44 56.59
N ASN A 2 -28.85 -27.62 55.36
CA ASN A 2 -28.10 -26.78 54.43
C ASN A 2 -28.42 -27.18 52.97
N LYS A 3 -28.51 -26.15 52.12
CA LYS A 3 -28.64 -26.22 50.66
C LYS A 3 -27.43 -26.94 50.04
N LYS A 4 -27.63 -28.08 49.38
CA LYS A 4 -26.69 -28.62 48.38
C LYS A 4 -27.48 -29.29 47.25
N LEU A 5 -28.22 -28.46 46.53
CA LEU A 5 -28.65 -28.78 45.17
C LEU A 5 -28.19 -27.61 44.30
N THR A 6 -27.73 -27.92 43.09
CA THR A 6 -27.49 -26.98 41.99
C THR A 6 -26.10 -26.32 41.95
N LEU A 7 -25.10 -27.06 41.46
CA LEU A 7 -24.02 -26.52 40.61
C LEU A 7 -23.95 -27.49 39.41
N CYS A 8 -24.98 -27.55 38.55
CA CYS A 8 -25.10 -26.69 37.37
C CYS A 8 -23.73 -26.36 36.76
N ALA A 9 -23.27 -27.27 35.89
CA ALA A 9 -22.95 -26.94 34.51
C ALA A 9 -22.37 -25.53 34.28
N LEU A 10 -21.23 -25.23 34.89
CA LEU A 10 -20.36 -24.13 34.48
C LEU A 10 -18.94 -24.69 34.34
N ALA A 11 -18.80 -25.79 33.60
CA ALA A 11 -17.64 -25.95 32.75
C ALA A 11 -17.76 -24.86 31.68
N VAL A 12 -17.33 -23.68 32.11
CA VAL A 12 -17.24 -22.45 31.38
C VAL A 12 -16.55 -22.76 30.06
N LEU A 13 -17.37 -22.91 29.01
CA LEU A 13 -16.98 -22.68 27.64
C LEU A 13 -16.45 -21.24 27.58
N ILE A 14 -15.19 -21.04 27.97
CA ILE A 14 -14.38 -19.98 27.36
C ILE A 14 -14.10 -20.50 25.95
N LEU A 15 -15.12 -20.42 25.09
CA LEU A 15 -14.89 -20.03 23.71
C LEU A 15 -14.20 -18.68 23.83
N ALA A 16 -12.87 -18.72 23.85
CA ALA A 16 -12.06 -17.58 23.53
C ALA A 16 -12.43 -17.22 22.09
N SER A 17 -13.47 -16.40 21.96
CA SER A 17 -13.71 -15.56 20.80
C SER A 17 -12.51 -14.63 20.73
N ALA A 18 -11.38 -15.14 20.25
CA ALA A 18 -10.38 -14.33 19.62
C ALA A 18 -11.10 -13.73 18.42
N ALA A 19 -11.74 -12.59 18.65
CA ALA A 19 -12.12 -11.67 17.61
C ALA A 19 -10.79 -11.26 16.97
N PHE A 20 -10.33 -12.06 16.02
CA PHE A 20 -9.35 -11.63 15.05
C PHE A 20 -9.99 -10.42 14.38
N SER A 21 -9.60 -9.23 14.84
CA SER A 21 -9.70 -8.03 14.03
C SER A 21 -8.83 -8.31 12.82
N GLN A 22 -9.41 -8.93 11.78
CA GLN A 22 -8.75 -9.05 10.49
C GLN A 22 -8.69 -7.65 9.90
N GLY A 23 -7.63 -6.92 10.24
CA GLY A 23 -7.27 -5.70 9.54
C GLY A 23 -7.12 -6.00 8.05
N PHE A 24 -7.36 -4.99 7.22
CA PHE A 24 -7.17 -5.14 5.78
C PHE A 24 -5.72 -5.47 5.46
N ALA A 25 -5.50 -6.48 4.62
CA ALA A 25 -4.18 -6.92 4.22
C ALA A 25 -3.79 -6.36 2.85
N TYR A 26 -2.49 -6.13 2.68
CA TYR A 26 -1.90 -5.84 1.38
C TYR A 26 -1.81 -7.14 0.57
N VAL A 27 -2.09 -7.08 -0.72
CA VAL A 27 -2.19 -8.28 -1.59
C VAL A 27 -1.29 -8.24 -2.82
N GLY A 28 -0.61 -7.13 -3.05
CA GLY A 28 0.33 -6.94 -4.14
C GLY A 28 -0.32 -6.52 -5.46
N ALA A 29 0.46 -5.81 -6.28
CA ALA A 29 0.02 -5.20 -7.54
C ALA A 29 -0.51 -6.24 -8.56
N GLN A 30 -0.01 -7.47 -8.52
CA GLN A 30 -0.46 -8.55 -9.41
C GLN A 30 -1.96 -8.86 -9.26
N LYS A 31 -2.53 -8.71 -8.05
CA LYS A 31 -3.98 -8.91 -7.86
C LYS A 31 -4.78 -7.79 -8.51
N CYS A 32 -4.25 -6.56 -8.53
CA CYS A 32 -4.85 -5.42 -9.21
C CYS A 32 -4.80 -5.59 -10.74
N GLN A 33 -3.70 -6.11 -11.28
CA GLN A 33 -3.47 -6.33 -12.71
C GLN A 33 -4.59 -7.11 -13.39
N ILE A 34 -5.18 -8.10 -12.71
CA ILE A 34 -6.20 -9.00 -13.26
C ILE A 34 -7.34 -8.21 -13.93
N CYS A 35 -7.77 -7.09 -13.31
CA CYS A 35 -8.82 -6.22 -13.83
C CYS A 35 -8.29 -4.92 -14.44
N HIS A 36 -7.21 -4.36 -13.89
CA HIS A 36 -6.71 -3.01 -14.22
C HIS A 36 -5.65 -2.98 -15.34
N LYS A 37 -5.64 -3.99 -16.22
CA LYS A 37 -4.75 -4.08 -17.40
C LYS A 37 -5.39 -3.67 -18.73
N THR A 38 -6.72 -3.50 -18.76
CA THR A 38 -7.46 -3.27 -20.01
C THR A 38 -7.54 -1.78 -20.35
N GLU A 39 -7.72 -1.46 -21.64
CA GLU A 39 -7.98 -0.10 -22.11
C GLU A 39 -9.22 0.51 -21.48
N LYS A 40 -10.30 -0.27 -21.33
CA LYS A 40 -11.53 0.17 -20.66
C LYS A 40 -11.30 0.61 -19.21
N GLN A 41 -10.28 0.06 -18.54
CA GLN A 41 -9.89 0.45 -17.19
C GLN A 41 -8.72 1.45 -17.19
N GLY A 42 -8.25 1.93 -18.34
CA GLY A 42 -7.19 2.93 -18.44
C GLY A 42 -5.77 2.37 -18.36
N GLN A 43 -5.58 1.06 -18.58
CA GLN A 43 -4.26 0.41 -18.56
C GLN A 43 -3.43 0.73 -17.30
N GLN A 44 -4.10 0.92 -16.16
CA GLN A 44 -3.53 1.47 -14.94
C GLN A 44 -2.32 0.69 -14.43
N TYR A 45 -2.38 -0.65 -14.50
CA TYR A 45 -1.25 -1.50 -14.14
C TYR A 45 -0.04 -1.24 -15.05
N ALA A 46 -0.22 -1.21 -16.37
CA ALA A 46 0.88 -1.01 -17.32
C ALA A 46 1.50 0.39 -17.17
N LEU A 47 0.67 1.42 -16.96
CA LEU A 47 1.14 2.78 -16.69
C LEU A 47 1.96 2.84 -15.40
N TRP A 48 1.49 2.22 -14.31
CA TRP A 48 2.23 2.13 -13.04
C TRP A 48 3.56 1.38 -13.20
N GLU A 49 3.54 0.21 -13.83
CA GLU A 49 4.69 -0.68 -14.01
C GLU A 49 5.83 0.00 -14.79
N ALA A 50 5.49 0.89 -15.73
CA ALA A 50 6.46 1.67 -16.48
C ALA A 50 7.16 2.77 -15.63
N THR A 51 6.60 3.14 -14.47
CA THR A 51 7.09 4.27 -13.67
C THR A 51 8.30 3.94 -12.80
N LYS A 52 8.89 4.98 -12.19
CA LYS A 52 9.93 4.84 -11.17
C LYS A 52 9.40 4.27 -9.85
N HIS A 53 8.10 4.36 -9.59
CA HIS A 53 7.49 3.80 -8.38
C HIS A 53 7.58 2.28 -8.36
N ALA A 54 7.20 1.61 -9.46
CA ALA A 54 7.34 0.16 -9.62
C ALA A 54 8.80 -0.34 -9.57
N LYS A 55 9.77 0.56 -9.79
CA LYS A 55 11.22 0.27 -9.79
C LYS A 55 11.95 0.79 -8.56
N SER A 56 11.22 1.36 -7.60
CA SER A 56 11.80 2.14 -6.50
C SER A 56 12.65 1.27 -5.57
N PHE A 57 12.22 0.04 -5.25
CA PHE A 57 13.02 -0.87 -4.45
C PHE A 57 14.30 -1.32 -5.18
N THR A 58 14.17 -1.76 -6.43
CA THR A 58 15.32 -2.16 -7.27
C THR A 58 16.33 -1.03 -7.43
N ALA A 59 15.90 0.23 -7.41
CA ALA A 59 16.82 1.35 -7.43
C ALA A 59 17.76 1.38 -6.22
N LEU A 60 17.37 0.82 -5.06
CA LEU A 60 18.24 0.71 -3.88
C LEU A 60 19.27 -0.42 -3.98
N THR A 61 19.05 -1.40 -4.85
CA THR A 61 19.95 -2.56 -5.00
C THR A 61 21.06 -2.33 -6.02
N SER A 62 21.14 -1.14 -6.61
CA SER A 62 22.16 -0.81 -7.61
C SER A 62 23.49 -0.42 -6.97
N PRO A 63 24.63 -0.69 -7.62
CA PRO A 63 25.94 -0.20 -7.18
C PRO A 63 25.99 1.33 -7.04
N GLU A 64 25.27 2.06 -7.91
CA GLU A 64 25.19 3.51 -7.88
C GLU A 64 24.47 4.00 -6.61
N ALA A 65 23.39 3.32 -6.21
CA ALA A 65 22.68 3.65 -4.98
C ALA A 65 23.53 3.34 -3.76
N ALA A 66 24.22 2.20 -3.72
CA ALA A 66 25.15 1.87 -2.63
C ALA A 66 26.20 2.98 -2.45
N LYS A 67 26.82 3.44 -3.54
CA LYS A 67 27.80 4.53 -3.51
C LYS A 67 27.20 5.86 -3.05
N ALA A 68 26.03 6.24 -3.55
CA ALA A 68 25.36 7.47 -3.14
C ALA A 68 24.94 7.46 -1.66
N CYS A 69 24.54 6.29 -1.16
CA CYS A 69 24.07 6.09 0.21
C CYS A 69 25.22 6.08 1.25
N GLN A 70 26.45 5.75 0.84
CA GLN A 70 27.63 5.87 1.71
C GLN A 70 27.83 7.29 2.23
N ALA A 71 27.63 8.31 1.39
CA ALA A 71 27.71 9.71 1.80
C ALA A 71 26.64 10.11 2.84
N LEU A 72 25.59 9.28 2.99
CA LEU A 72 24.51 9.44 3.97
C LEU A 72 24.69 8.53 5.19
N GLY A 73 25.81 7.82 5.30
CA GLY A 73 26.05 6.83 6.36
C GLY A 73 25.09 5.65 6.29
N VAL A 74 24.72 5.22 5.08
CA VAL A 74 23.85 4.07 4.82
C VAL A 74 24.64 3.04 4.01
N GLU A 75 24.99 1.91 4.63
CA GLU A 75 25.75 0.84 3.97
C GLU A 75 24.86 -0.09 3.12
N LYS A 76 23.69 -0.46 3.66
CA LYS A 76 22.73 -1.38 3.02
C LYS A 76 21.39 -0.68 2.82
N PRO A 77 21.24 0.19 1.80
CA PRO A 77 20.04 0.97 1.61
C PRO A 77 18.77 0.13 1.41
N ALA A 78 18.89 -1.05 0.80
CA ALA A 78 17.77 -1.98 0.62
C ALA A 78 17.24 -2.60 1.94
N ASP A 79 17.95 -2.43 3.06
CA ASP A 79 17.53 -2.91 4.39
C ASP A 79 17.36 -1.77 5.40
N ASP A 80 17.72 -0.53 5.03
CA ASP A 80 17.67 0.62 5.92
C ASP A 80 16.26 1.25 5.92
N PRO A 81 15.58 1.33 7.07
CA PRO A 81 14.25 1.95 7.18
C PRO A 81 14.18 3.39 6.66
N ARG A 82 15.30 4.14 6.73
CA ARG A 82 15.38 5.51 6.21
C ARG A 82 15.18 5.57 4.71
N CYS A 83 15.55 4.51 3.99
CA CYS A 83 15.37 4.36 2.55
C CYS A 83 14.03 3.67 2.24
N LEU A 84 13.70 2.60 2.97
CA LEU A 84 12.50 1.80 2.74
C LEU A 84 11.20 2.58 2.93
N LYS A 85 11.18 3.60 3.80
CA LYS A 85 10.02 4.50 3.98
C LYS A 85 9.46 5.07 2.67
N CYS A 86 10.30 5.20 1.63
CA CYS A 86 9.91 5.75 0.33
C CYS A 86 10.15 4.82 -0.85
N HIS A 87 11.05 3.86 -0.74
CA HIS A 87 11.39 2.95 -1.83
C HIS A 87 10.73 1.58 -1.70
N ALA A 88 10.20 1.23 -0.52
CA ALA A 88 9.32 0.08 -0.32
C ALA A 88 8.44 0.33 0.93
N PRO A 89 7.49 1.29 0.87
CA PRO A 89 6.77 1.76 2.07
C PRO A 89 5.95 0.69 2.78
N LEU A 90 5.64 -0.41 2.10
CA LEU A 90 4.93 -1.56 2.67
C LEU A 90 5.84 -2.60 3.30
N ALA A 91 7.17 -2.50 3.17
CA ALA A 91 8.12 -3.55 3.57
C ALA A 91 8.01 -3.98 5.05
N GLU A 92 7.56 -3.08 5.94
CA GLU A 92 7.33 -3.40 7.35
C GLU A 92 6.00 -4.16 7.57
N LYS A 93 4.96 -3.81 6.80
CA LYS A 93 3.60 -4.35 6.97
C LYS A 93 3.31 -5.59 6.12
N ALA A 94 4.00 -5.70 4.99
CA ALA A 94 3.91 -6.78 4.02
C ALA A 94 5.32 -7.02 3.43
N PRO A 95 6.23 -7.65 4.20
CA PRO A 95 7.63 -7.89 3.79
C PRO A 95 7.75 -8.65 2.45
N GLU A 96 6.79 -9.51 2.15
CA GLU A 96 6.69 -10.24 0.89
C GLU A 96 6.49 -9.32 -0.33
N LEU A 97 5.96 -8.11 -0.11
CA LEU A 97 5.75 -7.09 -1.14
C LEU A 97 6.92 -6.09 -1.22
N LYS A 98 7.98 -6.24 -0.41
CA LYS A 98 9.14 -5.33 -0.38
C LYS A 98 9.69 -5.06 -1.79
N ALA A 99 9.76 -6.09 -2.63
CA ALA A 99 10.28 -5.99 -3.99
C ALA A 99 9.39 -5.17 -4.95
N GLU A 100 8.10 -4.99 -4.67
CA GLU A 100 7.20 -4.16 -5.50
C GLU A 100 7.47 -2.66 -5.32
N GLY A 101 8.21 -2.28 -4.27
CA GLY A 101 8.52 -0.90 -3.95
C GLY A 101 7.26 -0.08 -3.64
N VAL A 102 7.08 1.04 -4.36
CA VAL A 102 5.85 1.84 -4.30
C VAL A 102 4.79 1.21 -5.20
N SER A 103 4.04 0.24 -4.64
CA SER A 103 2.98 -0.50 -5.32
C SER A 103 1.64 0.25 -5.37
N CYS A 104 0.63 -0.35 -5.99
CA CYS A 104 -0.74 0.20 -6.07
C CYS A 104 -1.29 0.59 -4.68
N GLU A 105 -1.03 -0.26 -3.70
CA GLU A 105 -1.62 -0.19 -2.36
C GLU A 105 -0.93 0.83 -1.45
N VAL A 106 0.23 1.37 -1.84
CA VAL A 106 0.83 2.53 -1.16
C VAL A 106 -0.08 3.75 -1.30
N CYS A 107 -0.65 3.96 -2.50
CA CYS A 107 -1.55 5.07 -2.78
C CYS A 107 -3.02 4.70 -2.50
N HIS A 108 -3.43 3.48 -2.81
CA HIS A 108 -4.84 3.06 -2.80
C HIS A 108 -5.24 2.23 -1.58
N GLY A 109 -4.32 1.97 -0.64
CA GLY A 109 -4.61 1.22 0.57
C GLY A 109 -4.67 -0.31 0.36
N PRO A 110 -4.86 -1.07 1.46
CA PRO A 110 -4.84 -2.53 1.44
C PRO A 110 -6.04 -3.13 0.70
N GLY A 111 -5.75 -3.93 -0.34
CA GLY A 111 -6.73 -4.43 -1.30
C GLY A 111 -7.41 -5.74 -0.96
N SER A 112 -7.16 -6.34 0.22
CA SER A 112 -7.69 -7.66 0.57
C SER A 112 -9.21 -7.77 0.40
N GLU A 113 -9.94 -6.73 0.81
CA GLU A 113 -11.41 -6.73 0.81
C GLU A 113 -12.00 -6.06 -0.43
N TYR A 114 -11.48 -4.90 -0.85
CA TYR A 114 -12.05 -4.19 -2.01
C TYR A 114 -11.70 -4.79 -3.37
N LYS A 115 -10.75 -5.74 -3.47
CA LYS A 115 -10.46 -6.44 -4.75
C LYS A 115 -11.63 -7.28 -5.26
N LYS A 116 -12.57 -7.65 -4.39
CA LYS A 116 -13.77 -8.41 -4.76
C LYS A 116 -14.62 -7.56 -5.70
N LEU A 117 -14.95 -8.07 -6.88
CA LEU A 117 -15.66 -7.28 -7.91
C LEU A 117 -16.99 -6.68 -7.41
N ALA A 118 -17.70 -7.39 -6.53
CA ALA A 118 -18.94 -6.90 -5.92
C ALA A 118 -18.72 -5.68 -5.01
N VAL A 119 -17.57 -5.60 -4.34
CA VAL A 119 -17.18 -4.46 -3.49
C VAL A 119 -16.58 -3.34 -4.33
N MET A 120 -15.64 -3.67 -5.23
CA MET A 120 -14.90 -2.70 -6.06
C MET A 120 -15.80 -1.78 -6.90
N LYS A 121 -16.93 -2.30 -7.39
CA LYS A 121 -17.86 -1.54 -8.23
C LYS A 121 -18.60 -0.44 -7.46
N ASP A 122 -18.74 -0.58 -6.14
CA ASP A 122 -19.31 0.44 -5.27
C ASP A 122 -18.17 1.21 -4.60
N LYS A 123 -18.00 2.47 -4.98
CA LYS A 123 -16.94 3.33 -4.46
C LYS A 123 -17.02 3.51 -2.94
N ALA A 124 -18.23 3.64 -2.39
CA ALA A 124 -18.41 3.84 -0.96
C ALA A 124 -18.08 2.56 -0.20
N GLU A 125 -18.52 1.41 -0.72
CA GLU A 125 -18.21 0.11 -0.11
C GLU A 125 -16.72 -0.22 -0.21
N ALA A 126 -16.09 0.02 -1.36
CA ALA A 126 -14.64 -0.12 -1.52
C ALA A 126 -13.86 0.73 -0.51
N THR A 127 -14.29 1.98 -0.29
CA THR A 127 -13.65 2.89 0.69
C THR A 127 -13.76 2.36 2.11
N LYS A 128 -14.93 1.85 2.51
CA LYS A 128 -15.10 1.20 3.82
C LYS A 128 -14.21 -0.05 3.98
N ASN A 129 -13.89 -0.71 2.87
CA ASN A 129 -13.11 -1.94 2.81
C ASN A 129 -11.62 -1.71 2.46
N GLY A 130 -11.10 -0.52 2.73
CA GLY A 130 -9.66 -0.23 2.69
C GLY A 130 -9.18 0.62 1.53
N LEU A 131 -10.03 0.91 0.53
CA LEU A 131 -9.65 1.76 -0.59
C LEU A 131 -9.43 3.20 -0.13
N ILE A 132 -8.27 3.74 -0.46
CA ILE A 132 -7.95 5.16 -0.27
C ILE A 132 -8.26 5.91 -1.55
N LEU A 133 -9.05 6.98 -1.40
CA LEU A 133 -9.39 7.91 -2.46
C LEU A 133 -9.06 9.32 -2.01
N TYR A 134 -8.47 10.09 -2.92
CA TYR A 134 -8.10 11.46 -2.67
C TYR A 134 -9.22 12.38 -3.17
N GLY A 135 -9.79 13.15 -2.25
CA GLY A 135 -10.92 14.05 -2.54
C GLY A 135 -10.53 15.33 -3.27
N SER A 136 -9.24 15.66 -3.36
CA SER A 136 -8.74 16.86 -4.02
C SER A 136 -7.29 16.68 -4.52
N PRO A 137 -6.83 17.52 -5.47
CA PRO A 137 -5.43 17.58 -5.87
C PRO A 137 -4.47 17.83 -4.69
N ASP A 138 -4.90 18.63 -3.71
CA ASP A 138 -4.09 18.92 -2.51
C ASP A 138 -3.92 17.67 -1.63
N ALA A 139 -4.95 16.84 -1.49
CA ALA A 139 -4.85 15.57 -0.77
C ALA A 139 -3.87 14.60 -1.46
N ILE A 140 -3.87 14.57 -2.81
CA ILE A 140 -2.90 13.79 -3.59
C ILE A 140 -1.49 14.34 -3.35
N LYS A 141 -1.32 15.66 -3.49
CA LYS A 141 -0.03 16.33 -3.29
C LYS A 141 0.52 16.07 -1.89
N ALA A 142 -0.30 16.17 -0.85
CA ALA A 142 0.09 15.87 0.52
C ALA A 142 0.58 14.43 0.69
N HIS A 143 -0.05 13.47 0.00
CA HIS A 143 0.45 12.09 -0.02
C HIS A 143 1.79 11.97 -0.73
N CYS A 144 1.97 12.58 -1.91
CA CYS A 144 3.24 12.58 -2.64
C CYS A 144 4.38 13.17 -1.80
N LEU A 145 4.12 14.26 -1.08
CA LEU A 145 5.13 14.96 -0.29
C LEU A 145 5.67 14.15 0.89
N LYS A 146 4.98 13.08 1.34
CA LYS A 146 5.54 12.15 2.35
C LYS A 146 6.91 11.58 1.95
N CYS A 147 7.18 11.51 0.65
CA CYS A 147 8.47 11.09 0.10
C CYS A 147 9.15 12.12 -0.78
N HIS A 148 8.40 13.07 -1.33
CA HIS A 148 8.90 14.06 -2.29
C HIS A 148 9.10 15.46 -1.71
N GLU A 149 9.01 15.65 -0.40
CA GLU A 149 9.39 16.89 0.27
C GLU A 149 10.92 17.09 0.26
N ASN A 150 11.43 17.59 -0.86
CA ASN A 150 12.85 17.87 -1.12
C ASN A 150 13.83 16.70 -0.84
N PRO A 151 13.53 15.47 -1.29
CA PRO A 151 14.40 14.32 -1.01
C PRO A 151 15.77 14.52 -1.65
N HIS A 152 16.82 14.32 -0.87
CA HIS A 152 18.21 14.49 -1.31
C HIS A 152 18.51 15.88 -1.92
N GLY A 153 17.80 16.92 -1.45
CA GLY A 153 17.95 18.30 -1.95
C GLY A 153 17.42 18.52 -3.36
N LYS A 154 16.57 17.62 -3.87
CA LYS A 154 15.96 17.74 -5.20
C LYS A 154 14.54 18.32 -5.09
N PRO A 155 14.23 19.42 -5.82
CA PRO A 155 12.88 19.96 -5.83
C PRO A 155 11.89 18.99 -6.48
N PHE A 156 10.62 19.10 -6.09
CA PHE A 156 9.53 18.29 -6.61
C PHE A 156 8.46 19.18 -7.25
N ASP A 157 8.29 19.04 -8.56
CA ASP A 157 7.18 19.61 -9.31
C ASP A 157 6.02 18.61 -9.32
N PHE A 158 5.01 18.88 -8.48
CA PHE A 158 3.82 18.03 -8.39
C PHE A 158 3.03 17.95 -9.70
N ALA A 159 2.85 19.07 -10.40
CA ALA A 159 2.03 19.09 -11.61
C ALA A 159 2.69 18.23 -12.70
N ALA A 160 3.99 18.42 -12.94
CA ALA A 160 4.73 17.64 -13.93
C ALA A 160 4.89 16.16 -13.53
N ALA A 161 4.99 15.87 -12.23
CA ALA A 161 5.07 14.48 -11.75
C ALA A 161 3.72 13.76 -11.85
N TRP A 162 2.61 14.45 -11.58
CA TRP A 162 1.27 13.87 -11.63
C TRP A 162 0.92 13.38 -13.04
N GLU A 163 1.28 14.13 -14.08
CA GLU A 163 1.09 13.73 -15.48
C GLU A 163 1.76 12.39 -15.83
N LYS A 164 2.81 11.99 -15.11
CA LYS A 164 3.55 10.75 -15.37
C LYS A 164 2.98 9.53 -14.67
N ILE A 165 2.09 9.71 -13.70
CA ILE A 165 1.56 8.62 -12.87
C ILE A 165 0.03 8.54 -12.91
N LYS A 166 -0.68 9.64 -13.22
CA LYS A 166 -2.14 9.63 -13.29
C LYS A 166 -2.62 8.57 -14.29
N HIS A 167 -3.59 7.78 -13.87
CA HIS A 167 -4.14 6.69 -14.67
C HIS A 167 -5.67 6.64 -14.51
N PRO A 168 -6.39 7.67 -15.00
CA PRO A 168 -7.84 7.70 -14.90
C PRO A 168 -8.47 6.58 -15.74
N VAL A 169 -9.63 6.11 -15.30
CA VAL A 169 -10.47 5.28 -16.16
C VAL A 169 -10.98 6.17 -17.30
N PRO A 170 -10.83 5.80 -18.58
CA PRO A 170 -11.25 6.65 -19.69
C PRO A 170 -12.73 7.03 -19.61
N GLY A 171 -13.03 8.31 -19.84
CA GLY A 171 -14.39 8.84 -19.80
C GLY A 171 -15.00 8.98 -18.40
N LYS A 172 -14.20 8.88 -17.34
CA LYS A 172 -14.59 9.14 -15.95
C LYS A 172 -13.73 10.21 -15.29
#